data_AF-A0A1I0NFN2-F1
#
_entry.id   AF-A0A1I0NFN2-F1
#
_cell.length_a   1.000
_cell.length_b   1.000
_cell.length_c   1.000
_cell.angle_alpha   90.00
_cell.angle_beta   90.00
_cell.angle_gamma   90.00
#
_symmetry.space_group_name_H-M   'P 1'
#
loop_
_entity.id
_entity.type
_entity.pdbx_description
1 polymer ?
#
loop_
_entity_poly.entity_id
_entity_poly.type
_entity_poly.pdbx_seq_one_letter_code
_entity_poly.pdbx_strand_id
1 'polypeptide(L)'
;MSDSETSGRRVVLWMYLGAVATAGVFGYVLGVIVYGGSGGPSGPLVEGGTPEMGTVGPVVFELTPVNLGLFGLVSVGVLLGVGLAAIMLVSDRADAV
;
A
#
# COMPACT_ATOMS: atom_id res chain seq x y z
N MET A 1 -29.31 -7.34 11.69
CA MET A 1 -28.11 -7.78 10.97
C MET A 1 -27.99 -9.27 11.14
N SER A 2 -28.03 -10.03 10.04
CA SER A 2 -27.90 -11.49 10.11
C SER A 2 -26.44 -11.88 10.37
N ASP A 3 -26.18 -12.98 11.09
CA ASP A 3 -24.81 -13.44 11.38
C ASP A 3 -23.98 -13.67 10.10
N SER A 4 -24.64 -14.04 9.01
CA SER A 4 -24.06 -14.19 7.67
C SER A 4 -23.53 -12.88 7.09
N GLU A 5 -24.26 -11.77 7.27
CA GLU A 5 -23.86 -10.42 6.82
C GLU A 5 -22.61 -9.94 7.54
N THR A 6 -22.54 -10.22 8.84
CA THR A 6 -21.41 -9.86 9.70
C THR A 6 -20.17 -10.70 9.37
N SER A 7 -20.37 -11.97 9.02
CA SER A 7 -19.30 -12.89 8.59
C SER A 7 -18.68 -12.46 7.26
N GLY A 8 -19.52 -12.15 6.24
CA GLY A 8 -19.04 -11.70 4.93
C GLY A 8 -18.23 -10.42 4.99
N ARG A 9 -18.74 -9.40 5.72
CA ARG A 9 -18.02 -8.13 5.92
C ARG A 9 -16.68 -8.32 6.62
N ARG A 10 -16.62 -9.21 7.62
CA ARG A 10 -15.37 -9.52 8.33
C ARG A 10 -14.35 -10.18 7.40
N VAL A 11 -14.76 -11.10 6.52
CA VAL A 11 -13.85 -11.73 5.56
C VAL A 11 -13.24 -10.70 4.61
N VAL A 12 -14.07 -9.82 4.03
CA VAL A 12 -13.58 -8.77 3.12
C VAL A 12 -12.59 -7.83 3.82
N LEU A 13 -12.87 -7.44 5.07
CA LEU A 13 -11.95 -6.61 5.86
C LEU A 13 -10.60 -7.30 6.10
N TRP A 14 -10.59 -8.61 6.39
CA TRP A 14 -9.36 -9.37 6.55
C TRP A 14 -8.57 -9.51 5.24
N MET A 15 -9.27 -9.72 4.12
CA MET A 15 -8.63 -9.76 2.80
C MET A 15 -8.02 -8.40 2.44
N TYR A 16 -8.74 -7.31 2.70
CA TYR A 16 -8.24 -5.94 2.50
C TYR A 16 -7.00 -5.68 3.35
N LEU A 17 -7.07 -5.94 4.67
CA LEU A 17 -5.94 -5.75 5.58
C LEU A 17 -4.75 -6.62 5.18
N GLY A 18 -4.98 -7.87 4.79
CA GLY A 18 -3.93 -8.79 4.34
C GLY A 18 -3.22 -8.29 3.08
N ALA A 19 -3.97 -7.82 2.08
CA ALA A 19 -3.40 -7.27 0.85
C ALA A 19 -2.56 -6.01 1.13
N VAL A 20 -3.08 -5.09 1.94
CA VAL A 20 -2.38 -3.86 2.33
C VAL A 20 -1.10 -4.19 3.10
N ALA A 21 -1.18 -5.03 4.12
CA ALA A 21 -0.03 -5.46 4.91
C ALA A 21 1.05 -6.12 4.04
N THR A 22 0.65 -7.00 3.13
CA THR A 22 1.57 -7.68 2.19
C THR A 22 2.28 -6.66 1.29
N ALA A 23 1.57 -5.67 0.78
CA ALA A 23 2.17 -4.60 -0.02
C ALA A 23 3.20 -3.78 0.78
N GLY A 24 2.94 -3.52 2.05
CA GLY A 24 3.89 -2.86 2.96
C GLY A 24 5.16 -3.66 3.17
N VAL A 25 5.02 -4.96 3.47
CA VAL A 25 6.15 -5.88 3.61
C VAL A 25 6.95 -5.95 2.31
N PHE A 26 6.27 -6.05 1.17
CA PHE A 26 6.92 -6.10 -0.13
C PHE A 26 7.69 -4.82 -0.45
N GLY A 27 7.08 -3.64 -0.21
CA GLY A 27 7.75 -2.35 -0.37
C GLY A 27 8.99 -2.21 0.52
N TYR A 28 8.91 -2.67 1.76
CA TYR A 28 10.06 -2.69 2.67
C TYR A 28 11.18 -3.61 2.16
N VAL A 29 10.84 -4.84 1.76
CA VAL A 29 11.81 -5.82 1.24
C VAL A 29 12.49 -5.30 -0.02
N LEU A 30 11.73 -4.72 -0.95
CA LEU A 30 12.29 -4.06 -2.13
C LEU A 30 13.24 -2.94 -1.72
N GLY A 31 12.87 -2.12 -0.75
CA GLY A 31 13.75 -1.06 -0.29
C GLY A 31 15.04 -1.57 0.34
N VAL A 32 15.00 -2.67 1.10
CA VAL A 32 16.24 -3.30 1.62
C VAL A 32 17.12 -3.81 0.48
N ILE A 33 16.54 -4.44 -0.54
CA ILE A 33 17.28 -5.02 -1.67
C ILE A 33 17.86 -3.93 -2.57
N VAL A 34 17.09 -2.89 -2.86
CA VAL A 34 17.48 -1.83 -3.79
C VAL A 34 18.32 -0.78 -3.08
N TYR A 35 17.89 -0.30 -1.92
CA TYR A 35 18.47 0.87 -1.24
C TYR A 35 19.26 0.54 0.04
N GLY A 36 19.27 -0.72 0.49
CA GLY A 36 20.03 -1.12 1.67
C GLY A 36 19.39 -0.67 2.99
N GLY A 37 20.02 -1.04 4.10
CA GLY A 37 19.43 -0.93 5.44
C GLY A 37 19.35 0.48 6.04
N SER A 38 20.05 1.47 5.46
CA SER A 38 20.17 2.82 6.04
C SER A 38 19.65 3.97 5.15
N GLY A 39 19.04 3.68 3.99
CA GLY A 39 18.46 4.73 3.12
C GLY A 39 19.46 5.49 2.24
N GLY A 40 20.76 5.40 2.55
CA GLY A 40 21.83 5.79 1.64
C GLY A 40 22.09 4.73 0.57
N PRO A 41 22.82 5.06 -0.50
CA PRO A 41 23.02 4.21 -1.69
C PRO A 41 24.03 3.09 -1.44
N SER A 42 23.63 2.23 -0.52
CA SER A 42 24.39 1.15 0.07
C SER A 42 23.68 -0.18 -0.13
N GLY A 43 22.59 -0.16 -0.91
CA GLY A 43 21.93 -1.36 -1.38
C GLY A 43 22.76 -2.07 -2.44
N PRO A 44 22.67 -3.41 -2.52
CA PRO A 44 23.44 -4.23 -3.46
C PRO A 44 23.19 -3.92 -4.96
N LEU A 45 22.22 -3.05 -5.28
CA LEU A 45 21.82 -2.72 -6.66
C LEU A 45 22.04 -1.24 -7.04
N VAL A 46 22.60 -0.40 -6.16
CA VAL A 46 22.79 1.04 -6.44
C VAL A 46 24.27 1.36 -6.65
N GLU A 47 24.61 1.89 -7.84
CA GLU A 47 25.94 2.41 -8.18
C GLU A 47 26.03 3.92 -7.86
N GLY A 48 26.45 4.29 -6.65
CA GLY A 48 26.96 5.65 -6.39
C GLY A 48 26.46 6.36 -5.13
N GLY A 49 27.29 7.24 -4.56
CA GLY A 49 27.21 7.73 -3.17
C GLY A 49 26.13 8.75 -2.78
N THR A 50 25.11 9.04 -3.59
CA THR A 50 24.00 9.95 -3.21
C THR A 50 22.66 9.24 -2.93
N PRO A 51 21.89 9.66 -1.90
CA PRO A 51 20.56 9.12 -1.63
C PRO A 51 19.58 9.40 -2.78
N GLU A 52 18.81 8.40 -3.19
CA GLU A 52 17.77 8.57 -4.20
C GLU A 52 16.48 9.12 -3.58
N MET A 53 15.82 10.01 -4.32
CA MET A 53 14.60 10.70 -3.87
C MET A 53 13.42 10.28 -4.73
N GLY A 54 12.33 9.88 -4.08
CA GLY A 54 11.03 9.61 -4.69
C GLY A 54 10.14 10.85 -4.65
N THR A 55 9.22 10.94 -5.60
CA THR A 55 8.21 12.00 -5.63
C THR A 55 6.83 11.43 -5.88
N VAL A 56 5.85 11.89 -5.10
CA VAL A 56 4.42 11.56 -5.27
C VAL A 56 3.65 12.87 -5.19
N GLY A 57 3.35 13.43 -6.36
CA GLY A 57 2.77 14.77 -6.46
C GLY A 57 3.69 15.82 -5.80
N PRO A 58 3.18 16.64 -4.86
CA PRO A 58 3.98 17.66 -4.19
C PRO A 58 4.88 17.11 -3.06
N VAL A 59 4.77 15.82 -2.72
CA VAL A 59 5.53 15.20 -1.63
C VAL A 59 6.81 14.58 -2.18
N VAL A 60 7.94 15.02 -1.64
CA VAL A 60 9.28 14.48 -1.93
C VAL A 60 9.77 13.74 -0.69
N PHE A 61 10.31 12.54 -0.87
CA PHE A 61 10.82 11.71 0.23
C PHE A 61 12.03 10.90 -0.20
N GLU A 62 12.87 10.54 0.75
CA GLU A 62 14.04 9.68 0.51
C GLU A 62 13.59 8.23 0.29
N LEU A 63 14.18 7.53 -0.67
CA LEU A 63 13.87 6.14 -0.99
C LEU A 63 14.52 5.18 0.01
N THR A 64 14.02 5.19 1.24
CA THR A 64 14.43 4.26 2.30
C THR A 64 13.49 3.04 2.36
N PRO A 65 13.93 1.90 2.94
CA PRO A 65 13.07 0.74 3.12
C PRO A 65 11.77 1.04 3.87
N VAL A 66 11.86 1.85 4.91
CA VAL A 66 10.70 2.24 5.71
C VAL A 66 9.74 3.10 4.88
N ASN A 67 10.27 4.08 4.13
CA ASN A 67 9.45 4.96 3.31
C ASN A 67 8.77 4.21 2.17
N LEU A 68 9.46 3.24 1.54
CA LEU A 68 8.89 2.39 0.50
C LEU A 68 7.83 1.43 1.04
N GLY A 69 8.03 0.87 2.24
CA GLY A 69 7.01 0.08 2.91
C GLY A 69 5.75 0.90 3.23
N LEU A 70 5.93 2.10 3.79
CA LEU A 70 4.82 3.04 4.04
C LEU A 70 4.14 3.47 2.74
N PHE A 71 4.91 3.75 1.69
CA PHE A 71 4.37 4.09 0.38
C PHE A 71 3.52 2.94 -0.19
N GLY A 72 4.00 1.69 -0.10
CA GLY A 72 3.23 0.50 -0.49
C GLY A 72 1.92 0.37 0.29
N LEU A 73 1.97 0.54 1.61
CA LEU A 73 0.77 0.51 2.48
C LEU A 73 -0.26 1.56 2.06
N VAL A 74 0.18 2.80 1.91
CA VAL A 74 -0.70 3.93 1.60
C VAL A 74 -1.25 3.81 0.19
N SER A 75 -0.41 3.55 -0.81
CA SER A 75 -0.83 3.48 -2.22
C SER A 75 -1.82 2.35 -2.46
N VAL A 76 -1.53 1.13 -1.99
CA VAL A 76 -2.42 -0.02 -2.15
C VAL A 76 -3.68 0.14 -1.30
N GLY A 77 -3.54 0.63 -0.06
CA GLY A 77 -4.68 0.90 0.82
C GLY A 77 -5.66 1.91 0.22
N VAL A 78 -5.15 3.02 -0.33
CA VAL A 78 -5.96 4.02 -1.02
C VAL A 78 -6.59 3.43 -2.28
N LEU A 79 -5.84 2.73 -3.12
CA LEU A 79 -6.35 2.18 -4.38
C LEU A 79 -7.48 1.16 -4.14
N LEU A 80 -7.27 0.21 -3.22
CA LEU A 80 -8.29 -0.76 -2.85
C LEU A 80 -9.47 -0.08 -2.15
N GLY A 81 -9.21 0.93 -1.31
CA GLY A 81 -10.24 1.68 -0.61
C GLY A 81 -11.16 2.43 -1.57
N VAL A 82 -10.57 3.11 -2.57
CA VAL A 82 -11.31 3.78 -3.64
C VAL A 82 -12.10 2.77 -4.47
N GLY A 83 -11.51 1.63 -4.82
CA GLY A 83 -12.21 0.57 -5.55
C GLY A 83 -13.42 0.03 -4.78
N LEU A 84 -13.26 -0.22 -3.49
CA LEU A 84 -14.36 -0.68 -2.63
C LEU A 84 -15.45 0.39 -2.48
N ALA A 85 -15.06 1.66 -2.31
CA ALA A 85 -16.00 2.77 -2.25
C ALA A 85 -16.80 2.94 -3.55
N ALA A 86 -16.14 2.76 -4.71
CA ALA A 86 -16.81 2.79 -6.00
C ALA A 86 -17.84 1.67 -6.15
N ILE A 87 -17.50 0.44 -5.71
CA ILE A 87 -18.44 -0.69 -5.71
C ILE A 87 -19.65 -0.37 -4.83
N MET A 88 -19.42 0.10 -3.60
CA MET A 88 -20.51 0.48 -2.68
C MET A 88 -21.43 1.53 -3.30
N LEU A 89 -20.86 2.57 -3.90
CA LEU A 89 -21.63 3.65 -4.53
C LEU A 89 -22.47 3.18 -5.72
N VAL A 90 -21.95 2.23 -6.51
CA VAL A 90 -22.70 1.63 -7.62
C VAL A 90 -23.80 0.70 -7.11
N SER A 91 -23.53 -0.10 -6.07
CA SER A 91 -24.52 -0.98 -5.44
C SER A 91 -25.69 -0.19 -4.86
N ASP A 92 -25.43 0.86 -4.08
CA ASP A 92 -26.48 1.73 -3.52
C ASP A 92 -27.37 2.34 -4.61
N ARG A 93 -26.78 2.70 -5.75
CA ARG A 93 -27.53 3.21 -6.91
C ARG A 93 -28.37 2.14 -7.61
N ALA A 94 -27.86 0.91 -7.69
CA ALA A 94 -28.58 -0.20 -8.32
C ALA A 94 -29.76 -0.66 -7.46
N ASP A 95 -29.60 -0.70 -6.14
CA ASP A 95 -30.66 -1.08 -5.20
C ASP A 95 -31.78 -0.01 -5.09
N ALA A 96 -31.51 1.22 -5.55
CA ALA A 96 -32.48 2.32 -5.57
C ALA A 96 -33.41 2.33 -6.81
N VAL A 97 -33.25 1.40 -7.76
CA VAL A 97 -34.03 1.26 -9.00
C VAL A 97 -34.88 0.00 -8.95
#